data_AF-A0A9W6RGF7-F1
#
_entry.id   AF-A0A9W6RGF7-F1
#
_cell.length_a   1.000
_cell.length_b   1.000
_cell.length_c   1.000
_cell.angle_alpha   90.00
_cell.angle_beta   90.00
_cell.angle_gamma   90.00
#
_symmetry.space_group_name_H-M   'P 1'
#
loop_
_entity.id
_entity.type
_entity.pdbx_description
1 polymer ?
#
loop_
_entity_poly.entity_id
_entity_poly.type
_entity_poly.pdbx_seq_one_letter_code
_entity_poly.pdbx_strand_id
1 'polypeptide(L)'
;MIRVHAVSGVRLEESKHEAVEEKFFWPAVRDRVPDGDRLADHAVEQEQAAEHVLNDLIGLKADDPKFDELVRGFIADGREHIAYEETSVWPEPRKALGAEEADDLGTRLQQGKKAAPAHGAVAPRATGPTRWRAGPVVVAVRRLQARGSASSPTAPARSARRHHTGELRAGGKGGRLAGGCRPPGGTARRLGHQPATSRPPS
;
A
#
# COMPACT_ATOMS: atom_id res chain seq x y z
N MET A 1 31.10 -4.18 19.21
CA MET A 1 29.95 -4.73 19.97
C MET A 1 28.65 -3.97 19.68
N ILE A 2 28.58 -2.64 19.84
CA ILE A 2 27.33 -1.85 19.69
C ILE A 2 26.60 -2.08 18.35
N ARG A 3 27.32 -2.13 17.22
CA ARG A 3 26.72 -2.35 15.88
C ARG A 3 25.99 -3.69 15.74
N VAL A 4 26.58 -4.78 16.25
CA VAL A 4 25.97 -6.11 16.17
C VAL A 4 24.72 -6.18 17.06
N HIS A 5 24.76 -5.57 18.25
CA HIS A 5 23.58 -5.50 19.13
C HIS A 5 22.42 -4.71 18.51
N ALA A 6 22.71 -3.65 17.76
CA ALA A 6 21.67 -2.90 17.06
C ALA A 6 20.96 -3.78 16.00
N VAL A 7 21.71 -4.57 15.23
CA VAL A 7 21.14 -5.52 14.26
C VAL A 7 20.29 -6.57 14.95
N SER A 8 20.75 -7.14 16.08
CA SER A 8 19.95 -8.10 16.85
C SER A 8 18.64 -7.49 17.35
N GLY A 9 18.64 -6.22 17.76
CA GLY A 9 17.42 -5.51 18.15
C GLY A 9 16.46 -5.30 16.99
N VAL A 10 16.97 -4.94 15.81
CA VAL A 10 16.14 -4.80 14.59
C VAL A 10 15.52 -6.13 14.21
N ARG A 11 16.30 -7.22 14.16
CA ARG A 11 15.78 -8.56 13.84
C ARG A 11 14.71 -9.00 14.82
N LEU A 12 14.89 -8.72 16.11
CA LEU A 12 13.88 -9.04 17.11
C LEU A 12 12.54 -8.35 16.83
N GLU A 13 12.55 -7.06 16.50
CA GLU A 13 11.32 -6.31 16.29
C GLU A 13 10.66 -6.62 14.94
N GLU A 14 11.45 -6.87 13.89
CA GLU A 14 10.92 -7.29 12.60
C GLU A 14 10.32 -8.70 12.66
N SER A 15 10.99 -9.68 13.27
CA SER A 15 10.39 -11.03 13.39
C SER A 15 9.09 -11.04 14.21
N LYS A 16 8.88 -10.09 15.15
CA LYS A 16 7.60 -9.94 15.85
C LYS A 16 6.51 -9.34 14.97
N HIS A 17 6.88 -8.42 14.08
CA HIS A 17 5.96 -7.80 13.13
C HIS A 17 5.46 -8.84 12.14
N GLU A 18 6.38 -9.55 11.48
CA GLU A 18 6.07 -10.58 10.48
C GLU A 18 5.26 -11.73 11.08
N ALA A 19 5.62 -12.21 12.28
CA ALA A 19 4.89 -13.29 12.93
C ALA A 19 3.43 -12.94 13.23
N VAL A 20 3.14 -11.67 13.49
CA VAL A 20 1.77 -11.19 13.72
C VAL A 20 1.02 -11.07 12.39
N GLU A 21 1.70 -10.66 11.32
CA GLU A 21 1.11 -10.57 9.99
C GLU A 21 0.81 -11.94 9.40
N GLU A 22 1.77 -12.87 9.44
CA GLU A 22 1.58 -14.25 8.97
C GLU A 22 0.44 -14.95 9.72
N LYS A 23 0.32 -14.71 11.03
CA LYS A 23 -0.72 -15.36 11.84
C LYS A 23 -2.11 -14.76 11.65
N PHE A 24 -2.22 -13.47 11.37
CA PHE A 24 -3.50 -12.75 11.44
C PHE A 24 -3.79 -11.88 10.22
N PHE A 25 -2.82 -11.09 9.77
CA PHE A 25 -3.04 -10.12 8.71
C PHE A 25 -3.11 -10.78 7.34
N TRP A 26 -2.10 -11.55 6.94
CA TRP A 26 -2.03 -12.20 5.64
C TRP A 26 -3.21 -13.16 5.39
N PRO A 27 -3.66 -13.98 6.37
CA PRO A 27 -4.89 -14.75 6.22
C PRO A 27 -6.12 -13.87 5.93
N ALA A 28 -6.29 -12.76 6.66
CA ALA A 28 -7.42 -11.85 6.44
C ALA A 28 -7.36 -11.15 5.06
N VAL A 29 -6.16 -10.76 4.61
CA VAL A 29 -5.96 -10.20 3.26
C VAL A 29 -6.36 -11.22 2.21
N ARG A 30 -5.87 -12.46 2.30
CA ARG A 30 -6.18 -13.53 1.33
C ARG A 30 -7.67 -13.85 1.28
N ASP A 31 -8.32 -13.92 2.43
CA ASP A 31 -9.74 -14.30 2.52
C ASP A 31 -10.68 -13.20 2.00
N ARG A 32 -10.33 -11.93 2.20
CA ARG A 32 -11.28 -10.81 2.07
C ARG A 32 -10.97 -9.87 0.92
N VAL A 33 -9.72 -9.79 0.48
CA VAL A 33 -9.30 -8.87 -0.57
C VAL A 33 -9.25 -9.58 -1.92
N PRO A 34 -9.90 -9.04 -2.97
CA PRO A 34 -9.67 -9.52 -4.33
C PRO A 34 -8.20 -9.41 -4.70
N ASP A 35 -7.60 -10.49 -5.25
CA ASP A 35 -6.16 -10.57 -5.52
C ASP A 35 -5.28 -10.53 -4.24
N GLY A 36 -5.88 -10.84 -3.08
CA GLY A 36 -5.20 -10.87 -1.78
C GLY A 36 -4.04 -11.85 -1.73
N ASP A 37 -4.11 -12.96 -2.49
CA ASP A 37 -3.01 -13.92 -2.58
C ASP A 37 -1.75 -13.29 -3.17
N ARG A 38 -1.87 -12.61 -4.31
CA ARG A 38 -0.73 -11.93 -4.94
C ARG A 38 -0.18 -10.82 -4.04
N LEU A 39 -1.06 -10.09 -3.35
CA LEU A 39 -0.64 -9.02 -2.46
C LEU A 39 0.20 -9.54 -1.30
N ALA A 40 -0.27 -10.60 -0.65
CA ALA A 40 0.38 -11.22 0.49
C ALA A 40 1.64 -12.01 0.08
N ASP A 41 1.62 -12.71 -1.06
CA ASP A 41 2.81 -13.43 -1.57
C ASP A 41 3.98 -12.47 -1.80
N HIS A 42 3.71 -11.29 -2.38
CA HIS A 42 4.76 -10.30 -2.61
C HIS A 42 5.36 -9.74 -1.31
N ALA A 43 4.52 -9.45 -0.31
CA ALA A 43 5.00 -8.96 0.99
C ALA A 43 5.87 -10.02 1.69
N VAL A 44 5.40 -11.27 1.72
CA VAL A 44 6.13 -12.40 2.32
C VAL A 44 7.46 -12.67 1.60
N GLU A 45 7.55 -12.47 0.28
CA GLU A 45 8.82 -12.55 -0.44
C GLU A 45 9.82 -11.46 -0.01
N GLN A 46 9.34 -10.24 0.26
CA GLN A 46 10.16 -9.14 0.77
C GLN A 46 10.66 -9.41 2.19
N GLU A 47 9.78 -9.89 3.07
CA GLU A 47 10.08 -10.31 4.46
C GLU A 47 11.17 -11.39 4.47
N GLN A 48 11.02 -12.45 3.66
CA GLN A 48 12.03 -13.51 3.56
C GLN A 48 13.38 -13.01 3.04
N ALA A 49 13.38 -12.04 2.12
CA ALA A 49 14.62 -11.42 1.66
C ALA A 49 15.29 -10.61 2.78
N ALA A 50 14.51 -9.87 3.57
CA ALA A 50 14.98 -9.11 4.72
C ALA A 50 15.58 -10.02 5.80
N GLU A 51 14.94 -11.17 6.11
CA GLU A 51 15.45 -12.14 7.08
C GLU A 51 16.82 -12.69 6.66
N HIS A 52 17.01 -13.02 5.37
CA HIS A 52 18.30 -13.47 4.87
C HIS A 52 19.41 -12.42 5.07
N VAL A 53 19.13 -11.14 4.78
CA VAL A 53 20.09 -10.05 4.99
C VAL A 53 20.42 -9.86 6.48
N LEU A 54 19.42 -9.96 7.37
CA LEU A 54 19.65 -9.88 8.81
C LEU A 54 20.49 -11.05 9.35
N ASN A 55 20.27 -12.27 8.83
CA ASN A 55 21.07 -13.44 9.16
C ASN A 55 22.54 -13.27 8.71
N ASP A 56 22.76 -12.76 7.49
CA ASP A 56 24.10 -12.43 7.00
C ASP A 56 24.77 -11.37 7.89
N LEU A 57 24.06 -10.30 8.24
CA LEU A 57 24.58 -9.23 9.11
C LEU A 57 24.98 -9.72 10.51
N ILE A 58 24.24 -10.67 11.10
CA ILE A 58 24.57 -11.28 12.41
C ILE A 58 25.82 -12.14 12.31
N GLY A 59 26.05 -12.80 11.17
CA GLY A 59 27.24 -13.59 10.91
C GLY A 59 28.53 -12.78 10.69
N LEU A 60 28.41 -11.48 10.40
CA LEU A 60 29.55 -10.59 10.12
C LEU A 60 30.12 -9.94 11.38
N LYS A 61 31.41 -9.60 11.31
CA LYS A 61 32.02 -8.68 12.27
C LYS A 61 31.62 -7.24 11.95
N ALA A 62 31.53 -6.41 12.99
CA ALA A 62 31.11 -5.01 12.86
C ALA A 62 32.06 -4.11 12.04
N ASP A 63 33.29 -4.56 11.79
CA ASP A 63 34.32 -3.92 11.00
C ASP A 63 34.48 -4.55 9.61
N ASP A 64 33.65 -5.55 9.26
CA ASP A 64 33.63 -6.11 7.92
C ASP A 64 33.15 -5.05 6.91
N PRO A 65 33.90 -4.80 5.82
CA PRO A 65 33.50 -3.82 4.81
C PRO A 65 32.11 -4.05 4.22
N LYS A 66 31.61 -5.30 4.20
CA LYS A 66 30.27 -5.64 3.71
C LYS A 66 29.15 -5.26 4.67
N PHE A 67 29.46 -5.06 5.95
CA PHE A 67 28.47 -4.77 6.98
C PHE A 67 27.68 -3.50 6.63
N ASP A 68 28.39 -2.41 6.31
CA ASP A 68 27.76 -1.13 5.99
C ASP A 68 27.00 -1.18 4.64
N GLU A 69 27.41 -2.05 3.71
CA GLU A 69 26.69 -2.30 2.45
C GLU A 69 25.35 -3.00 2.70
N LEU A 70 25.36 -4.10 3.45
CA LEU A 70 24.17 -4.87 3.79
C LEU A 70 23.18 -4.06 4.64
N VAL A 71 23.67 -3.25 5.60
CA VAL A 71 22.81 -2.35 6.37
C VAL A 71 22.10 -1.34 5.47
N ARG A 72 22.80 -0.75 4.49
CA ARG A 72 22.16 0.19 3.55
C ARG A 72 21.13 -0.50 2.67
N GLY A 73 21.42 -1.71 2.19
CA GLY A 73 20.47 -2.52 1.42
C GLY A 73 19.22 -2.82 2.25
N PHE A 74 19.39 -3.39 3.43
CA PHE A 74 18.29 -3.70 4.35
C PHE A 74 17.40 -2.47 4.65
N ILE A 75 17.99 -1.29 4.88
CA ILE A 75 17.22 -0.07 5.11
C ILE A 75 16.41 0.35 3.87
N ALA A 76 16.97 0.17 2.66
CA ALA A 76 16.28 0.48 1.43
C ALA A 76 15.11 -0.50 1.21
N ASP A 77 15.37 -1.79 1.34
CA ASP A 77 14.38 -2.87 1.17
C ASP A 77 13.24 -2.74 2.19
N GLY A 78 13.56 -2.49 3.47
CA GLY A 78 12.56 -2.27 4.50
C GLY A 78 11.67 -1.03 4.25
N ARG A 79 12.23 0.04 3.67
CA ARG A 79 11.43 1.21 3.27
C ARG A 79 10.51 0.90 2.10
N GLU A 80 10.97 0.08 1.15
CA GLU A 80 10.15 -0.36 0.02
C GLU A 80 9.01 -1.25 0.50
N HIS A 81 9.29 -2.20 1.39
CA HIS A 81 8.29 -3.06 2.01
C HIS A 81 7.21 -2.25 2.74
N ILE A 82 7.59 -1.35 3.66
CA ILE A 82 6.63 -0.47 4.36
C ILE A 82 5.79 0.33 3.37
N ALA A 83 6.43 0.91 2.35
CA ALA A 83 5.71 1.68 1.34
C ALA A 83 4.72 0.82 0.54
N TYR A 84 5.10 -0.41 0.20
CA TYR A 84 4.24 -1.36 -0.48
C TYR A 84 3.01 -1.68 0.37
N GLU A 85 3.21 -2.02 1.65
CA GLU A 85 2.10 -2.30 2.55
C GLU A 85 1.17 -1.09 2.69
N GLU A 86 1.71 0.08 3.02
CA GLU A 86 0.92 1.28 3.30
C GLU A 86 0.10 1.74 2.09
N THR A 87 0.67 1.63 0.90
CA THR A 87 0.10 2.22 -0.33
C THR A 87 -0.66 1.22 -1.19
N SER A 88 -0.32 -0.06 -1.12
CA SER A 88 -0.88 -1.10 -2.00
C SER A 88 -1.73 -2.11 -1.23
N VAL A 89 -1.33 -2.50 -0.02
CA VAL A 89 -2.02 -3.53 0.75
C VAL A 89 -3.09 -2.92 1.64
N TRP A 90 -2.70 -2.10 2.62
CA TRP A 90 -3.57 -1.55 3.66
C TRP A 90 -4.83 -0.82 3.17
N PRO A 91 -4.88 -0.18 1.98
CA PRO A 91 -6.12 0.36 1.44
C PRO A 91 -7.18 -0.69 1.13
N GLU A 92 -6.80 -1.93 0.82
CA GLU A 92 -7.74 -2.95 0.34
C GLU A 92 -8.55 -3.62 1.47
N PRO A 93 -7.95 -4.10 2.59
CA PRO A 93 -8.72 -4.59 3.73
C PRO A 93 -9.66 -3.52 4.30
N ARG A 94 -9.28 -2.23 4.27
CA ARG A 94 -10.14 -1.13 4.72
C ARG A 94 -11.42 -0.97 3.88
N LYS A 95 -11.39 -1.39 2.61
CA LYS A 95 -12.56 -1.39 1.73
C LYS A 95 -13.37 -2.68 1.87
N ALA A 96 -12.71 -3.80 2.17
CA ALA A 96 -13.29 -5.13 2.16
C ALA A 96 -13.91 -5.57 3.50
N LEU A 97 -13.36 -5.10 4.63
CA LEU A 97 -13.80 -5.50 5.96
C LEU A 97 -14.93 -4.60 6.49
N GLY A 98 -15.92 -5.20 7.15
CA GLY A 98 -16.86 -4.46 7.98
C GLY A 98 -16.19 -3.88 9.23
N ALA A 99 -16.83 -2.90 9.87
CA ALA A 99 -16.26 -2.21 11.04
C ALA A 99 -15.92 -3.18 12.20
N GLU A 100 -16.82 -4.11 12.52
CA GLU A 100 -16.59 -5.11 13.59
C GLU A 100 -15.43 -6.06 13.25
N GLU A 101 -15.31 -6.48 11.99
CA GLU A 101 -14.24 -7.37 11.54
C GLU A 101 -12.89 -6.67 11.54
N ALA A 102 -12.86 -5.39 11.16
CA ALA A 102 -11.67 -4.55 11.23
C ALA A 102 -11.22 -4.32 12.69
N ASP A 103 -12.17 -4.10 13.61
CA ASP A 103 -11.88 -3.95 15.04
C ASP A 103 -11.38 -5.26 15.67
N ASP A 104 -11.96 -6.40 15.31
CA ASP A 104 -11.46 -7.72 15.74
C ASP A 104 -10.04 -7.97 15.23
N LEU A 105 -9.80 -7.76 13.93
CA LEU A 105 -8.47 -7.91 13.34
C LEU A 105 -7.46 -6.99 14.02
N GLY A 106 -7.79 -5.72 14.23
CA GLY A 106 -6.94 -4.77 14.94
C GLY A 106 -6.63 -5.21 16.37
N THR A 107 -7.62 -5.75 17.09
CA THR A 107 -7.44 -6.30 18.45
C THR A 107 -6.50 -7.50 18.44
N ARG A 108 -6.66 -8.42 17.50
CA ARG A 108 -5.80 -9.61 17.35
C ARG A 108 -4.37 -9.23 17.00
N LEU A 109 -4.16 -8.26 16.11
CA LEU A 109 -2.82 -7.74 15.78
C LEU A 109 -2.14 -7.13 17.02
N GLN A 110 -2.86 -6.29 17.78
CA GLN A 110 -2.34 -5.66 19.00
C GLN A 110 -2.01 -6.67 20.11
N GLN A 111 -2.87 -7.67 20.31
CA GLN A 111 -2.62 -8.74 21.27
C GLN A 111 -1.48 -9.65 20.82
N GLY A 112 -1.46 -9.99 19.53
CA GLY A 112 -0.41 -10.78 18.89
C GLY A 112 0.96 -10.16 19.11
N LYS A 113 1.12 -8.85 18.88
CA LYS A 113 2.40 -8.16 19.07
C LYS A 113 2.92 -8.18 20.50
N LYS A 114 2.03 -8.21 21.50
CA LYS A 114 2.39 -8.35 22.92
C LYS A 114 2.79 -9.77 23.30
N ALA A 115 2.22 -10.76 22.62
CA ALA A 115 2.42 -12.19 22.89
C ALA A 115 3.50 -12.83 22.00
N ALA A 116 3.94 -12.16 20.94
CA ALA A 116 4.94 -12.65 20.01
C ALA A 116 6.26 -12.91 20.76
N PRO A 117 6.77 -14.16 20.75
CA PRO A 117 8.00 -14.49 21.44
C PRO A 117 9.17 -13.67 20.88
N ALA A 118 10.04 -13.23 21.79
CA ALA A 118 11.33 -12.68 21.41
C ALA A 118 12.21 -13.82 20.87
N HIS A 119 12.15 -14.05 19.56
CA HIS A 119 12.74 -15.18 18.83
C HIS A 119 12.09 -16.55 19.08
N GLY A 120 11.76 -17.21 17.97
CA GLY A 120 11.49 -18.63 17.86
C GLY A 120 11.45 -18.95 16.37
N ALA A 121 12.39 -19.77 15.92
CA ALA A 121 12.58 -20.12 14.51
C ALA A 121 11.24 -20.36 13.80
N VAL A 122 10.90 -19.50 12.84
CA VAL A 122 10.12 -19.98 11.70
C VAL A 122 11.01 -21.04 11.08
N ALA A 123 10.54 -22.29 11.08
CA ALA A 123 11.26 -23.36 10.43
C ALA A 123 11.50 -22.92 8.97
N PRO A 124 12.73 -23.04 8.43
CA PRO A 124 12.96 -22.66 7.05
C PRO A 124 12.01 -23.48 6.18
N ARG A 125 11.10 -22.81 5.48
CA ARG A 125 10.43 -23.44 4.35
C ARG A 125 11.54 -23.81 3.37
N ALA A 126 11.62 -25.09 3.02
CA ALA A 126 12.62 -25.58 2.10
C ALA A 126 12.49 -24.85 0.76
N THR A 127 13.31 -23.83 0.55
CA THR A 127 13.67 -23.31 -0.75
C THR A 127 15.17 -23.55 -0.90
N GLY A 128 15.54 -24.12 -2.05
CA GLY A 128 16.90 -24.60 -2.33
C GLY A 128 17.95 -23.49 -2.27
N PRO A 129 19.23 -23.79 -2.54
CA PRO A 129 20.32 -22.86 -2.28
C PRO A 129 20.25 -21.67 -3.24
N THR A 130 19.56 -20.60 -2.85
CA THR A 130 19.68 -19.30 -3.50
C THR A 130 21.00 -18.71 -3.07
N ARG A 131 22.08 -19.08 -3.77
CA ARG A 131 23.37 -18.44 -3.61
C ARG A 131 23.21 -16.93 -3.89
N TRP A 132 23.56 -16.10 -2.93
CA TRP A 132 23.71 -14.67 -3.16
C TRP A 132 24.87 -14.47 -4.15
N ARG A 133 24.54 -14.04 -5.37
CA ARG A 133 25.52 -13.50 -6.33
C ARG A 133 25.38 -11.98 -6.19
N ALA A 134 26.37 -11.34 -5.57
CA ALA A 134 26.47 -9.89 -5.54
C ALA A 134 26.21 -9.30 -6.95
N GLY A 135 25.22 -8.41 -7.04
CA GLY A 135 24.79 -7.73 -8.26
C GLY A 135 23.52 -6.91 -7.99
N PRO A 136 23.33 -5.74 -8.61
CA PRO A 136 22.38 -4.75 -8.15
C PRO A 136 20.96 -5.19 -8.49
N VAL A 137 20.09 -5.32 -7.49
CA VAL A 137 18.65 -5.38 -7.76
C VAL A 137 18.21 -3.94 -8.00
N VAL A 138 18.32 -3.50 -9.25
CA VAL A 138 17.65 -2.30 -9.73
C VAL A 138 16.21 -2.70 -10.02
N VAL A 139 15.30 -2.55 -9.06
CA VAL A 139 13.86 -2.63 -9.34
C VAL A 139 13.46 -1.33 -10.05
N ALA A 140 13.46 -1.36 -11.38
CA ALA A 140 13.02 -0.26 -12.21
C ALA A 140 11.48 -0.23 -12.31
N VAL A 141 10.79 0.42 -11.38
CA VAL A 141 9.39 0.82 -11.58
C VAL A 141 9.33 2.25 -12.12
N ARG A 142 9.30 2.36 -13.44
CA ARG A 142 9.02 3.63 -14.12
C ARG A 142 7.54 4.00 -13.94
N ARG A 143 7.26 4.99 -13.10
CA ARG A 143 5.96 5.67 -13.04
C ARG A 143 5.59 6.26 -14.40
N LEU A 144 4.43 5.88 -14.92
CA LEU A 144 3.70 6.63 -15.94
C LEU A 144 2.49 7.32 -15.30
N GLN A 145 2.61 8.62 -15.07
CA GLN A 145 1.48 9.56 -15.03
C GLN A 145 2.09 10.98 -15.15
N ALA A 146 1.58 11.93 -15.91
CA ALA A 146 0.33 12.05 -16.64
C ALA A 146 0.48 13.10 -17.76
N ARG A 147 -0.35 12.97 -18.80
CA ARG A 147 -1.13 14.04 -19.45
C ARG A 147 -0.43 15.40 -19.64
N GLY A 148 0.15 15.58 -20.83
CA GLY A 148 0.32 16.88 -21.47
C GLY A 148 -0.50 16.90 -22.75
N SER A 149 -1.53 17.74 -22.78
CA SER A 149 -2.32 18.08 -23.95
C SER A 149 -1.43 18.57 -25.09
N ALA A 150 -1.46 17.93 -26.26
CA ALA A 150 -1.06 18.52 -27.53
C ALA A 150 -1.55 17.66 -28.71
N SER A 151 -2.66 18.11 -29.30
CA SER A 151 -2.82 18.35 -30.74
C SER A 151 -2.28 17.30 -31.72
N SER A 152 -3.19 16.61 -32.41
CA SER A 152 -2.93 15.96 -33.69
C SER A 152 -2.21 16.90 -34.68
N PRO A 153 -1.20 16.42 -35.44
CA PRO A 153 -0.87 17.01 -36.71
C PRO A 153 -1.43 16.11 -37.83
N THR A 154 -2.64 16.43 -38.27
CA THR A 154 -3.01 16.16 -39.66
C THR A 154 -2.25 17.14 -40.56
N ALA A 155 -1.73 16.62 -41.67
CA ALA A 155 -0.78 17.24 -42.61
C ALA A 155 -1.16 18.63 -43.14
N PRO A 156 -0.26 19.28 -43.92
CA PRO A 156 -0.64 19.34 -45.33
C PRO A 156 0.49 19.17 -46.35
N ALA A 157 0.05 18.63 -47.50
CA ALA A 157 0.75 18.53 -48.76
C ALA A 157 1.09 19.90 -49.37
N ARG A 158 2.18 19.93 -50.14
CA ARG A 158 2.57 21.05 -50.99
C ARG A 158 1.69 21.13 -52.26
N SER A 159 1.19 22.35 -52.51
CA SER A 159 1.07 23.04 -53.81
C SER A 159 0.32 22.36 -54.97
N ALA A 160 -0.88 22.87 -55.28
CA ALA A 160 -1.24 23.33 -56.62
C ALA A 160 -2.46 24.28 -56.63
N ARG A 161 -2.18 25.58 -56.85
CA ARG A 161 -2.86 26.54 -57.75
C ARG A 161 -4.33 26.26 -58.17
N ARG A 162 -5.27 27.17 -57.87
CA ARG A 162 -6.00 28.05 -58.83
C ARG A 162 -7.11 28.88 -58.14
N HIS A 163 -7.45 29.96 -58.84
CA HIS A 163 -8.27 31.12 -58.50
C HIS A 163 -9.76 30.81 -58.28
N HIS A 164 -10.43 31.51 -57.35
CA HIS A 164 -11.56 32.41 -57.69
C HIS A 164 -12.04 33.23 -56.48
N THR A 165 -12.53 34.42 -56.82
CA THR A 165 -13.10 35.54 -56.05
C THR A 165 -14.50 35.28 -55.47
N GLY A 166 -14.87 36.05 -54.44
CA GLY A 166 -16.26 36.29 -53.96
C GLY A 166 -16.38 36.16 -52.42
N GLU A 167 -16.41 37.22 -51.61
CA GLU A 167 -17.45 38.23 -51.38
C GLU A 167 -18.28 37.95 -50.09
N LEU A 168 -18.14 38.88 -49.13
CA LEU A 168 -19.04 39.43 -48.10
C LEU A 168 -20.24 38.63 -47.52
N ARG A 169 -20.35 38.70 -46.18
CA ARG A 169 -21.45 39.34 -45.37
C ARG A 169 -22.06 38.50 -44.21
N ALA A 170 -21.92 39.08 -43.00
CA ALA A 170 -22.92 39.38 -41.95
C ALA A 170 -23.84 38.34 -41.27
N GLY A 171 -24.01 38.54 -39.94
CA GLY A 171 -25.17 38.19 -39.11
C GLY A 171 -24.85 37.13 -38.03
N GLY A 172 -25.26 37.19 -36.76
CA GLY A 172 -26.16 38.07 -36.02
C GLY A 172 -26.63 37.36 -34.74
N LYS A 173 -26.50 38.04 -33.59
CA LYS A 173 -27.28 38.00 -32.32
C LYS A 173 -27.95 36.70 -31.79
N GLY A 174 -27.68 36.42 -30.50
CA GLY A 174 -28.68 36.58 -29.42
C GLY A 174 -29.36 35.33 -28.86
N GLY A 175 -29.51 35.26 -27.53
CA GLY A 175 -30.44 34.34 -26.86
C GLY A 175 -30.17 34.14 -25.36
N ARG A 176 -31.02 34.74 -24.51
CA ARG A 176 -31.05 34.68 -23.03
C ARG A 176 -32.13 33.67 -22.58
N LEU A 177 -32.39 33.63 -21.26
CA LEU A 177 -33.51 33.06 -20.48
C LEU A 177 -33.09 31.80 -19.67
N ALA A 178 -33.02 31.74 -18.33
CA ALA A 178 -33.83 32.20 -17.18
C ALA A 178 -34.98 31.26 -16.77
N GLY A 179 -35.01 30.91 -15.47
CA GLY A 179 -36.11 30.24 -14.74
C GLY A 179 -35.60 29.08 -13.86
N GLY A 180 -35.87 28.91 -12.57
CA GLY A 180 -36.75 29.61 -11.62
C GLY A 180 -37.35 28.62 -10.61
N CYS A 181 -37.37 29.01 -9.33
CA CYS A 181 -38.27 28.59 -8.24
C CYS A 181 -38.02 27.34 -7.36
N ARG A 182 -38.49 27.51 -6.11
CA ARG A 182 -38.18 26.90 -4.80
C ARG A 182 -39.34 25.97 -4.31
N PRO A 183 -39.23 25.31 -3.12
CA PRO A 183 -40.09 24.23 -2.60
C PRO A 183 -41.22 24.73 -1.65
N PRO A 184 -42.03 23.82 -1.07
CA PRO A 184 -41.91 23.43 0.36
C PRO A 184 -42.25 21.92 0.54
N GLY A 185 -42.20 21.22 1.68
CA GLY A 185 -42.04 21.45 3.12
C GLY A 185 -42.52 20.14 3.81
N GLY A 186 -42.09 19.85 5.05
CA GLY A 186 -42.58 18.65 5.77
C GLY A 186 -41.90 18.39 7.10
N THR A 187 -42.54 18.85 8.17
CA THR A 187 -42.20 18.67 9.59
C THR A 187 -42.72 17.36 10.17
N ALA A 188 -41.95 16.69 11.05
CA ALA A 188 -42.38 15.85 12.17
C ALA A 188 -41.14 15.13 12.74
N ARG A 189 -40.95 14.81 14.01
CA ARG A 189 -41.58 15.13 15.30
C ARG A 189 -40.61 14.57 16.35
N ARG A 190 -40.28 15.37 17.37
CA ARG A 190 -39.49 14.96 18.55
C ARG A 190 -40.42 14.31 19.58
N LEU A 191 -40.10 13.11 20.07
CA LEU A 191 -40.42 12.50 21.38
C LEU A 191 -39.48 11.28 21.49
N GLY A 192 -38.84 10.89 22.58
CA GLY A 192 -38.86 11.26 23.98
C GLY A 192 -37.70 10.51 24.66
N HIS A 193 -37.37 10.96 25.86
CA HIS A 193 -36.18 10.65 26.65
C HIS A 193 -36.49 9.56 27.71
N GLN A 194 -35.43 9.03 28.35
CA GLN A 194 -35.34 8.39 29.69
C GLN A 194 -35.17 6.84 29.79
N PRO A 195 -34.51 6.34 30.87
CA PRO A 195 -33.27 5.57 30.75
C PRO A 195 -33.29 4.16 31.40
N ALA A 196 -32.08 3.60 31.50
CA ALA A 196 -31.66 2.29 32.01
C ALA A 196 -32.15 1.87 33.41
N THR A 197 -32.34 0.56 33.57
CA THR A 197 -32.22 -0.15 34.84
C THR A 197 -31.47 -1.47 34.67
N SER A 198 -30.63 -1.76 35.65
CA SER A 198 -29.68 -2.86 35.75
C SER A 198 -30.30 -4.09 36.43
N ARG A 199 -29.78 -5.29 36.13
CA ARG A 199 -29.32 -6.38 37.06
C ARG A 199 -29.66 -7.81 36.57
N PRO A 200 -28.73 -8.79 36.65
CA PRO A 200 -28.98 -10.20 36.35
C PRO A 200 -29.25 -11.06 37.63
N PRO A 201 -29.83 -12.27 37.49
CA PRO A 201 -29.99 -13.23 38.59
C PRO A 201 -28.85 -14.26 38.71
N SER A 202 -28.92 -14.95 39.84
CA SER A 202 -27.94 -15.74 40.62
C SER A 202 -27.26 -16.95 39.99
#